data_AF-A0A3M1RSS0-F1
#
_entry.id   AF-A0A3M1RSS0-F1
#
_cell.length_a   1.000
_cell.length_b   1.000
_cell.length_c   1.000
_cell.angle_alpha   90.00
_cell.angle_beta   90.00
_cell.angle_gamma   90.00
#
_symmetry.space_group_name_H-M   'P 1'
#
loop_
_entity.id
_entity.type
_entity.pdbx_description
1 polymer ?
#
loop_
_entity_poly.entity_id
_entity_poly.type
_entity_poly.pdbx_seq_one_letter_code
_entity_poly.pdbx_strand_id
1 'polypeptide(L)'
;MRARLYAADSSASREVELQLLPGGRLQVAGVGSWPLEQLEIAARIPGCAAVVELPAGQRLEIDDADMFYAQLGGGGRLFWLESRWLAALLSIVVAVGAITWFGTRGLPAIVAVIADALPAETQTFIGREALRAMDASIFEPSTLDAARQGELRALFGEVTEAISPGLPMRIEFRAAPDIGPNAFALPSGIVVLTDELAGLAADDEELAAVLAHEAGHVVRHHALRRLLQNSLLAAVVISLTGDLGSAANLAAALPVLLLDAAYSRDFEREADAVAFDYALAQGLDPEALGRLLIRIDELRRSRPGAVTLLDSHPAAQERLAAARAAAAGR
;
A
#
# COMPACT_ATOMS: atom_id res chain seq x y z
N MET A 1 46.95 -14.22 -30.47
CA MET A 1 46.67 -13.88 -29.05
C MET A 1 47.71 -14.57 -28.18
N ARG A 2 48.13 -13.97 -27.07
CA ARG A 2 49.06 -14.62 -26.14
C ARG A 2 48.30 -15.44 -25.12
N ALA A 3 48.85 -16.58 -24.74
CA ALA A 3 48.31 -17.44 -23.70
C ALA A 3 49.43 -18.20 -22.98
N ARG A 4 49.12 -18.71 -21.79
CA ARG A 4 49.98 -19.63 -21.04
C ARG A 4 49.42 -21.03 -21.15
N LEU A 5 50.26 -21.97 -21.59
CA LEU A 5 49.94 -23.39 -21.64
C LEU A 5 50.53 -24.10 -20.42
N TYR A 6 49.69 -24.80 -19.68
CA TYR A 6 50.02 -25.65 -18.55
C TYR A 6 49.91 -27.13 -18.93
N ALA A 7 50.86 -27.94 -18.45
CA ALA A 7 50.83 -29.38 -18.64
C ALA A 7 49.77 -30.05 -17.72
N ALA A 8 49.29 -31.22 -18.10
CA ALA A 8 48.20 -31.92 -17.40
C ALA A 8 48.55 -32.33 -15.95
N ASP A 9 49.84 -32.54 -15.67
CA ASP A 9 50.37 -33.08 -14.42
C ASP A 9 51.40 -32.14 -13.75
N SER A 10 51.53 -30.90 -14.21
CA SER A 10 52.53 -29.96 -13.71
C SER A 10 52.08 -28.51 -13.80
N SER A 11 52.44 -27.71 -12.78
CA SER A 11 52.23 -26.26 -12.75
C SER A 11 53.22 -25.49 -13.63
N ALA A 12 54.12 -26.17 -14.33
CA ALA A 12 55.00 -25.54 -15.30
C ALA A 12 54.20 -24.98 -16.47
N SER A 13 54.41 -23.69 -16.77
CA SER A 13 53.76 -23.00 -17.88
C SER A 13 54.77 -22.53 -18.91
N ARG A 14 54.31 -22.40 -20.15
CA ARG A 14 55.04 -21.75 -21.24
C ARG A 14 54.13 -20.78 -21.98
N GLU A 15 54.69 -19.66 -22.43
CA GLU A 15 53.97 -18.74 -23.31
C GLU A 15 53.82 -19.35 -24.70
N VAL A 16 52.61 -19.26 -25.25
CA VAL A 16 52.25 -19.73 -26.58
C VAL A 16 51.42 -18.67 -27.30
N GLU A 17 51.53 -18.67 -28.63
CA GLU A 17 50.65 -17.87 -29.47
C GLU A 17 49.46 -18.70 -29.95
N LEU A 18 48.28 -18.10 -29.86
CA LEU A 18 47.01 -18.66 -30.29
C LEU A 18 46.50 -17.93 -31.53
N GLN A 19 45.96 -18.69 -32.48
CA GLN A 19 45.24 -18.17 -33.63
C GLN A 19 43.93 -18.92 -33.81
N LEU A 20 42.83 -18.19 -33.91
CA LEU A 20 41.54 -18.76 -34.30
C LEU A 20 41.46 -18.80 -35.83
N LEU A 21 41.36 -20.00 -36.40
CA LEU A 21 41.34 -20.21 -37.85
C LEU A 21 39.90 -20.16 -38.40
N PRO A 22 39.73 -19.76 -39.68
CA PRO A 22 38.45 -19.89 -40.38
C PRO A 22 37.97 -21.34 -40.34
N GLY A 23 36.70 -21.56 -39.95
CA GLY A 23 36.14 -22.90 -39.75
C GLY A 23 36.13 -23.41 -38.31
N GLY A 24 36.30 -22.52 -37.32
CA GLY A 24 36.05 -22.85 -35.91
C GLY A 24 37.12 -23.76 -35.30
N ARG A 25 38.39 -23.53 -35.61
CA ARG A 25 39.52 -24.27 -35.04
C ARG A 25 40.43 -23.33 -34.25
N LEU A 26 40.88 -23.77 -33.08
CA LEU A 26 41.91 -23.09 -32.31
C LEU A 26 43.28 -23.70 -32.67
N GLN A 27 44.20 -22.88 -33.15
CA GLN A 27 45.59 -23.26 -33.39
C GLN A 27 46.48 -22.71 -32.28
N VAL A 28 47.30 -23.58 -31.69
CA VAL A 28 48.29 -23.25 -30.67
C VAL A 28 49.67 -23.46 -31.29
N ALA A 29 50.43 -22.38 -31.45
CA ALA A 29 51.73 -22.41 -32.11
C ALA A 29 52.69 -23.41 -31.45
N GLY A 30 53.19 -24.36 -32.24
CA GLY A 30 54.12 -25.39 -31.76
C GLY A 30 53.52 -26.50 -30.90
N VAL A 31 52.19 -26.60 -30.81
CA VAL A 31 51.50 -27.63 -30.00
C VAL A 31 50.49 -28.43 -30.83
N GLY A 32 49.59 -27.75 -31.54
CA GLY A 32 48.57 -28.43 -32.32
C GLY A 32 47.42 -27.52 -32.75
N SER A 33 46.42 -28.11 -33.41
CA SER A 33 45.18 -27.42 -33.79
C SER A 33 43.98 -28.33 -33.57
N TRP A 34 42.97 -27.80 -32.89
CA TRP A 34 41.75 -28.54 -32.52
C TRP A 34 40.48 -27.80 -33.00
N PRO A 35 39.44 -28.53 -33.41
CA PRO A 35 38.10 -27.96 -33.54
C PRO A 35 37.62 -27.43 -32.19
N LEU A 36 36.94 -26.27 -32.17
CA LEU A 36 36.38 -25.68 -30.96
C LEU A 36 35.39 -26.61 -30.25
N GLU A 37 34.69 -27.46 -31.00
CA GLU A 37 33.75 -28.47 -30.47
C GLU A 37 34.42 -29.55 -29.60
N GLN A 38 35.74 -29.72 -29.73
CA GLN A 38 36.53 -30.70 -28.97
C GLN A 38 37.22 -30.07 -27.75
N LEU A 39 36.99 -28.78 -27.50
CA LEU A 39 37.60 -28.04 -26.42
C LEU A 39 36.55 -27.75 -25.34
N GLU A 40 36.94 -27.93 -24.08
CA GLU A 40 36.12 -27.43 -22.97
C GLU A 40 36.54 -25.99 -22.67
N ILE A 41 35.72 -25.06 -23.11
CA ILE A 41 35.93 -23.63 -22.89
C ILE A 41 35.15 -23.24 -21.63
N ALA A 42 35.86 -22.76 -20.61
CA ALA A 42 35.23 -22.32 -19.38
C ALA A 42 34.28 -21.13 -19.65
N ALA A 43 33.29 -20.93 -18.77
CA ALA A 43 32.43 -19.76 -18.86
C ALA A 43 33.24 -18.46 -18.62
N ARG A 44 32.89 -17.38 -19.32
CA ARG A 44 33.52 -16.07 -19.14
C ARG A 44 33.27 -15.53 -17.74
N ILE A 45 34.34 -15.27 -16.98
CA ILE A 45 34.31 -14.54 -15.71
C ILE A 45 34.98 -13.18 -15.93
N PRO A 46 34.28 -12.04 -15.74
CA PRO A 46 34.87 -10.72 -15.93
C PRO A 46 36.11 -10.49 -15.04
N GLY A 47 37.19 -9.96 -15.63
CA GLY A 47 38.45 -9.70 -14.91
C GLY A 47 39.35 -10.92 -14.70
N CYS A 48 38.96 -12.09 -15.21
CA CYS A 48 39.76 -13.30 -15.20
C CYS A 48 40.21 -13.69 -16.62
N ALA A 49 41.37 -14.35 -16.72
CA ALA A 49 41.83 -14.94 -17.97
C ALA A 49 40.83 -15.99 -18.48
N ALA A 50 40.68 -16.13 -19.80
CA ALA A 50 39.85 -17.19 -20.35
C ALA A 50 40.58 -18.53 -20.24
N VAL A 51 39.89 -19.56 -19.77
CA VAL A 51 40.46 -20.89 -19.58
C VAL A 51 39.89 -21.84 -20.61
N VAL A 52 40.78 -22.55 -21.31
CA VAL A 52 40.42 -23.56 -22.31
C VAL A 52 41.17 -24.86 -21.99
N GLU A 53 40.44 -25.95 -21.84
CA GLU A 53 41.04 -27.28 -21.67
C GLU A 53 41.18 -27.97 -23.03
N LEU A 54 42.39 -28.46 -23.30
CA LEU A 54 42.75 -29.16 -24.53
C LEU A 54 42.59 -30.68 -24.36
N PRO A 55 42.35 -31.43 -25.46
CA PRO A 55 42.37 -32.88 -25.44
C PRO A 55 43.72 -33.40 -24.91
N ALA A 56 43.68 -34.34 -23.97
CA ALA A 56 44.81 -34.82 -23.13
C ALA A 56 45.10 -34.02 -21.84
N GLY A 57 44.16 -33.17 -21.39
CA GLY A 57 44.17 -32.59 -20.03
C GLY A 57 45.10 -31.39 -19.85
N GLN A 58 45.62 -30.82 -20.94
CA GLN A 58 46.41 -29.58 -20.89
C GLN A 58 45.48 -28.37 -20.77
N ARG A 59 45.93 -27.31 -20.10
CA ARG A 59 45.12 -26.10 -19.86
C ARG A 59 45.76 -24.87 -20.47
N LEU A 60 44.97 -24.08 -21.18
CA LEU A 60 45.35 -22.78 -21.72
C LEU A 60 44.70 -21.66 -20.91
N GLU A 61 45.49 -20.68 -20.48
CA GLU A 61 45.01 -19.42 -19.91
C GLU A 61 45.31 -18.28 -20.88
N ILE A 62 44.26 -17.60 -21.35
CA ILE A 62 44.33 -16.56 -22.37
C ILE A 62 44.19 -15.21 -21.67
N ASP A 63 45.23 -14.37 -21.79
CA ASP A 63 45.31 -13.10 -21.07
C ASP A 63 44.23 -12.11 -21.51
N ASP A 64 43.94 -12.05 -22.82
CA ASP A 64 42.90 -11.21 -23.40
C ASP A 64 41.61 -12.01 -23.62
N ALA A 65 40.93 -12.28 -22.50
CA ALA A 65 39.67 -13.03 -22.48
C ALA A 65 38.58 -12.36 -23.33
N ASP A 66 38.52 -11.03 -23.33
CA ASP A 66 37.48 -10.28 -24.03
C ASP A 66 37.59 -10.41 -25.54
N MET A 67 38.80 -10.29 -26.09
CA MET A 67 39.04 -10.53 -27.51
C MET A 67 38.74 -11.99 -27.89
N PHE A 68 39.01 -12.95 -26.99
CA PHE A 68 38.82 -14.38 -27.26
C PHE A 68 37.34 -14.75 -27.38
N TYR A 69 36.52 -14.37 -26.39
CA TYR A 69 35.08 -14.63 -26.43
C TYR A 69 34.37 -13.85 -27.54
N ALA A 70 34.86 -12.66 -27.90
CA ALA A 70 34.34 -11.90 -29.05
C ALA A 70 34.57 -12.65 -30.38
N GLN A 71 35.73 -13.29 -30.56
CA GLN A 71 36.04 -14.08 -31.76
C GLN A 71 35.27 -15.41 -31.81
N LEU A 72 34.88 -15.96 -30.67
CA LEU A 72 34.04 -17.18 -30.58
C LEU A 72 32.56 -16.95 -30.94
N GLY A 73 32.14 -15.70 -31.17
CA GLY A 73 30.74 -15.38 -31.46
C GLY A 73 29.81 -15.54 -30.26
N GLY A 74 30.35 -15.73 -29.05
CA GLY A 74 29.65 -16.02 -27.80
C GLY A 74 28.95 -14.83 -27.14
N GLY A 75 28.66 -13.77 -27.89
CA GLY A 75 27.87 -12.63 -27.40
C GLY A 75 26.38 -12.94 -27.42
N GLY A 76 25.93 -13.97 -26.68
CA GLY A 76 24.52 -14.34 -26.59
C GLY A 76 23.65 -13.19 -26.04
N ARG A 77 22.32 -13.33 -26.12
CA ARG A 77 21.35 -12.34 -25.58
C ARG A 77 21.65 -11.90 -24.14
N LEU A 78 22.30 -12.77 -23.36
CA LEU A 78 22.78 -12.50 -22.01
C LEU A 78 23.88 -11.40 -21.98
N PHE A 79 24.86 -11.43 -22.88
CA PHE A 79 25.88 -10.38 -23.02
C PHE A 79 25.29 -9.03 -23.45
N TRP A 80 24.27 -9.04 -24.32
CA TRP A 80 23.55 -7.82 -24.73
C TRP A 80 22.73 -7.21 -23.58
N LEU A 81 22.14 -8.04 -22.72
CA LEU A 81 21.45 -7.62 -21.50
C LEU A 81 22.44 -7.12 -20.42
N GLU A 82 23.55 -7.83 -20.20
CA GLU A 82 24.62 -7.44 -19.26
C GLU A 82 25.32 -6.13 -19.66
N SER A 83 25.51 -5.91 -20.97
CA SER A 83 26.12 -4.67 -21.50
C SER A 83 25.20 -3.44 -21.38
N ARG A 84 23.91 -3.63 -21.07
CA ARG A 84 22.91 -2.57 -20.94
C ARG A 84 22.34 -2.54 -19.53
N TRP A 85 23.20 -2.57 -18.51
CA TRP A 85 22.80 -2.40 -17.11
C TRP A 85 21.91 -1.16 -16.89
N LEU A 86 22.08 -0.09 -17.70
CA LEU A 86 21.18 1.07 -17.71
C LEU A 86 19.75 0.73 -18.16
N ALA A 87 19.57 -0.16 -19.15
CA ALA A 87 18.25 -0.62 -19.57
C ALA A 87 17.61 -1.53 -18.51
N ALA A 88 18.40 -2.37 -17.84
CA ALA A 88 17.94 -3.16 -16.70
C ALA A 88 17.49 -2.25 -15.54
N LEU A 89 18.30 -1.25 -15.18
CA LEU A 89 17.97 -0.26 -14.16
C LEU A 89 16.72 0.56 -14.54
N LEU A 90 16.62 1.00 -15.80
CA LEU A 90 15.43 1.68 -16.30
C LEU A 90 14.19 0.79 -16.23
N SER A 91 14.30 -0.50 -16.56
CA SER A 91 13.17 -1.44 -16.47
C SER A 91 12.70 -1.63 -15.03
N ILE A 92 13.62 -1.65 -14.06
CA ILE A 92 13.29 -1.70 -12.63
C ILE A 92 12.58 -0.42 -12.21
N VAL A 93 13.10 0.75 -12.61
CA VAL A 93 12.46 2.05 -12.30
C VAL A 93 11.06 2.12 -12.88
N VAL A 94 10.88 1.68 -14.13
CA VAL A 94 9.57 1.65 -14.79
C VAL A 94 8.63 0.66 -14.08
N ALA A 95 9.11 -0.53 -13.72
CA ALA A 95 8.32 -1.53 -13.02
C ALA A 95 7.88 -1.03 -11.62
N VAL A 96 8.81 -0.46 -10.85
CA VAL A 96 8.50 0.15 -9.55
C VAL A 96 7.51 1.29 -9.73
N GLY A 97 7.74 2.19 -10.68
CA GLY A 97 6.82 3.29 -10.98
C GLY A 97 5.42 2.81 -11.36
N ALA A 98 5.31 1.76 -12.17
CA ALA A 98 4.05 1.16 -12.56
C ALA A 98 3.33 0.50 -11.36
N ILE A 99 4.05 -0.24 -10.52
CA ILE A 99 3.52 -0.85 -9.30
C ILE A 99 3.04 0.24 -8.32
N THR A 100 3.84 1.27 -8.09
CA THR A 100 3.48 2.39 -7.22
C THR A 100 2.26 3.14 -7.76
N TRP A 101 2.23 3.45 -9.06
CA TRP A 101 1.07 4.09 -9.69
C TRP A 101 -0.18 3.21 -9.59
N PHE A 102 -0.06 1.92 -9.87
CA PHE A 102 -1.19 0.99 -9.77
C PHE A 102 -1.68 0.88 -8.32
N GLY A 103 -0.79 0.71 -7.35
CA GLY A 103 -1.18 0.62 -5.93
C GLY A 103 -1.81 1.90 -5.38
N THR A 104 -1.33 3.07 -5.81
CA THR A 104 -1.80 4.38 -5.28
C THR A 104 -2.95 5.01 -6.06
N ARG A 105 -3.15 4.67 -7.33
CA ARG A 105 -4.16 5.27 -8.21
C ARG A 105 -5.07 4.23 -8.86
N GLY A 106 -4.49 3.17 -9.43
CA GLY A 106 -5.25 2.13 -10.14
C GLY A 106 -6.16 1.32 -9.21
N LEU A 107 -5.62 0.81 -8.12
CA LEU A 107 -6.32 0.00 -7.14
C LEU A 107 -7.46 0.78 -6.45
N PRO A 108 -7.25 2.02 -5.94
CA PRO A 108 -8.34 2.82 -5.40
C PRO A 108 -9.48 3.06 -6.40
N ALA A 109 -9.17 3.29 -7.68
CA ALA A 109 -10.18 3.51 -8.71
C ALA A 109 -11.04 2.26 -8.95
N ILE A 110 -10.41 1.08 -9.05
CA ILE A 110 -11.12 -0.20 -9.19
C ILE A 110 -12.01 -0.44 -7.97
N VAL A 111 -11.48 -0.21 -6.78
CA VAL A 111 -12.21 -0.43 -5.53
C VAL A 111 -13.39 0.52 -5.38
N ALA A 112 -13.27 1.78 -5.80
CA ALA A 112 -14.41 2.72 -5.80
C ALA A 112 -15.58 2.19 -6.62
N VAL A 113 -15.31 1.66 -7.83
CA VAL A 113 -16.33 1.06 -8.70
C VAL A 113 -16.98 -0.17 -8.04
N ILE A 114 -16.18 -1.04 -7.42
CA ILE A 114 -16.69 -2.23 -6.73
C ILE A 114 -17.56 -1.83 -5.53
N ALA A 115 -17.11 -0.85 -4.74
CA ALA A 115 -17.85 -0.37 -3.57
C ALA A 115 -19.22 0.20 -3.97
N ASP A 116 -19.27 0.98 -5.05
CA ASP A 116 -20.50 1.60 -5.53
C ASP A 116 -21.47 0.58 -6.19
N ALA A 117 -20.94 -0.52 -6.71
CA ALA A 117 -21.73 -1.62 -7.28
C ALA A 117 -22.16 -2.68 -6.25
N LEU A 118 -21.70 -2.59 -5.00
CA LEU A 118 -21.95 -3.62 -3.99
C LEU A 118 -23.40 -3.55 -3.47
N PRO A 119 -24.16 -4.67 -3.47
CA PRO A 119 -25.54 -4.68 -2.99
C PRO A 119 -25.70 -4.19 -1.55
N ALA A 120 -26.79 -3.47 -1.27
CA ALA A 120 -27.08 -2.88 0.04
C ALA A 120 -27.16 -3.94 1.16
N GLU A 121 -27.65 -5.14 0.83
CA GLU A 121 -27.73 -6.27 1.75
C GLU A 121 -26.34 -6.72 2.21
N THR A 122 -25.37 -6.76 1.29
CA THR A 122 -23.98 -7.11 1.61
C THR A 122 -23.35 -6.04 2.50
N GLN A 123 -23.59 -4.76 2.21
CA GLN A 123 -23.11 -3.67 3.06
C GLN A 123 -23.70 -3.77 4.48
N THR A 124 -24.99 -4.05 4.59
CA THR A 124 -25.69 -4.20 5.88
C THR A 124 -25.19 -5.40 6.66
N PHE A 125 -24.85 -6.48 5.99
CA PHE A 125 -24.21 -7.62 6.62
C PHE A 125 -22.84 -7.24 7.19
N ILE A 126 -21.97 -6.64 6.38
CA ILE A 126 -20.62 -6.22 6.80
C ILE A 126 -20.69 -5.25 7.99
N GLY A 127 -21.52 -4.22 7.90
CA GLY A 127 -21.65 -3.22 8.96
C GLY A 127 -22.15 -3.80 10.29
N ARG A 128 -23.12 -4.72 10.22
CA ARG A 128 -23.66 -5.38 11.42
C ARG A 128 -22.63 -6.28 12.10
N GLU A 129 -21.87 -7.06 11.32
CA GLU A 129 -20.84 -7.93 11.87
C GLU A 129 -19.65 -7.13 12.41
N ALA A 130 -19.28 -6.03 11.75
CA ALA A 130 -18.28 -5.09 12.27
C ALA A 130 -18.71 -4.53 13.63
N LEU A 131 -19.93 -4.00 13.74
CA LEU A 131 -20.45 -3.48 15.01
C LEU A 131 -20.48 -4.56 16.10
N ARG A 132 -20.94 -5.77 15.78
CA ARG A 132 -20.95 -6.90 16.73
C ARG A 132 -19.57 -7.25 17.25
N ALA A 133 -18.56 -7.27 16.37
CA ALA A 133 -17.19 -7.55 16.77
C ALA A 133 -16.62 -6.47 17.70
N MET A 134 -16.97 -5.21 17.45
CA MET A 134 -16.56 -4.08 18.29
C MET A 134 -17.31 -4.07 19.63
N ASP A 135 -18.61 -4.35 19.64
CA ASP A 135 -19.40 -4.52 20.87
C ASP A 135 -18.86 -5.67 21.75
N ALA A 136 -18.20 -6.67 21.16
CA ALA A 136 -17.62 -7.79 21.90
C ALA A 136 -16.23 -7.51 22.48
N SER A 137 -15.53 -6.46 22.03
CA SER A 137 -14.11 -6.26 22.33
C SER A 137 -13.73 -4.85 22.80
N ILE A 138 -14.52 -3.84 22.45
CA ILE A 138 -14.17 -2.43 22.56
C ILE A 138 -15.25 -1.62 23.25
N PHE A 139 -16.52 -1.83 22.88
CA PHE A 139 -17.60 -0.98 23.35
C PHE A 139 -18.33 -1.54 24.55
N GLU A 140 -18.74 -0.61 25.39
CA GLU A 140 -19.69 -0.82 26.47
C GLU A 140 -21.05 -0.18 26.09
N PRO A 141 -22.15 -0.63 26.73
CA PRO A 141 -23.44 0.04 26.59
C PRO A 141 -23.34 1.53 26.93
N SER A 142 -23.98 2.37 26.12
CA SER A 142 -24.04 3.81 26.37
C SER A 142 -24.68 4.14 27.72
N THR A 143 -24.11 5.14 28.38
CA THR A 143 -24.52 5.76 29.63
C THR A 143 -25.30 7.05 29.42
N LEU A 144 -25.39 7.55 28.18
CA LEU A 144 -26.22 8.71 27.84
C LEU A 144 -27.69 8.43 28.15
N ASP A 145 -28.37 9.40 28.76
CA ASP A 145 -29.79 9.28 29.03
C ASP A 145 -30.63 9.26 27.74
N ALA A 146 -31.86 8.76 27.85
CA ALA A 146 -32.75 8.60 26.71
C ALA A 146 -33.14 9.93 26.05
N ALA A 147 -33.16 11.04 26.81
CA ALA A 147 -33.50 12.36 26.28
C ALA A 147 -32.37 12.85 25.37
N ARG A 148 -31.12 12.80 25.85
CA ARG A 148 -29.95 13.18 25.08
C ARG A 148 -29.75 12.31 23.85
N GLN A 149 -29.97 11.00 23.96
CA GLN A 149 -29.97 10.13 22.78
C GLN A 149 -31.07 10.50 21.78
N GLY A 150 -32.23 10.96 22.26
CA GLY A 150 -33.32 11.46 21.40
C GLY A 150 -32.93 12.71 20.64
N GLU A 151 -32.34 13.70 21.32
CA GLU A 151 -31.82 14.93 20.73
C GLU A 151 -30.77 14.64 19.65
N LEU A 152 -29.78 13.80 19.96
CA LEU A 152 -28.70 13.46 19.03
C LEU A 152 -29.19 12.65 17.83
N ARG A 153 -30.21 11.79 18.00
CA ARG A 153 -30.87 11.12 16.86
C ARG A 153 -31.60 12.12 15.96
N ALA A 154 -32.28 13.10 16.54
CA ALA A 154 -32.97 14.14 15.77
C ALA A 154 -31.96 14.99 14.99
N LEU A 155 -30.89 15.44 15.66
CA LEU A 155 -29.79 16.16 15.02
C LEU A 155 -29.17 15.37 13.87
N PHE A 156 -28.87 14.08 14.09
CA PHE A 156 -28.33 13.22 13.04
C PHE A 156 -29.31 13.04 11.87
N GLY A 157 -30.61 12.95 12.15
CA GLY A 157 -31.66 12.93 11.12
C GLY A 157 -31.66 14.18 10.27
N GLU A 158 -31.57 15.37 10.88
CA GLU A 158 -31.49 16.65 10.16
C GLU A 158 -30.22 16.75 9.30
N VAL A 159 -29.07 16.36 9.85
CA VAL A 159 -27.78 16.31 9.13
C VAL A 159 -27.88 15.39 7.91
N THR A 160 -28.35 14.16 8.10
CA THR A 160 -28.37 13.15 7.04
C THR A 160 -29.41 13.44 5.96
N GLU A 161 -30.58 13.99 6.33
CA GLU A 161 -31.58 14.44 5.36
C GLU A 161 -31.05 15.60 4.51
N ALA A 162 -30.26 16.51 5.09
CA ALA A 162 -29.66 17.61 4.32
C ALA A 162 -28.54 17.14 3.37
N ILE A 163 -27.74 16.14 3.78
CA ILE A 163 -26.57 15.67 3.03
C ILE A 163 -26.96 14.67 1.94
N SER A 164 -27.81 13.69 2.28
CA SER A 164 -28.14 12.59 1.38
C SER A 164 -29.58 12.07 1.61
N PRO A 165 -30.60 12.81 1.15
CA PRO A 165 -32.00 12.42 1.29
C PRO A 165 -32.25 10.98 0.82
N GLY A 166 -32.93 10.19 1.64
CA GLY A 166 -33.34 8.82 1.31
C GLY A 166 -32.26 7.73 1.43
N LEU A 167 -31.03 8.08 1.80
CA LEU A 167 -30.01 7.09 2.17
C LEU A 167 -30.21 6.69 3.64
N PRO A 168 -30.60 5.44 3.96
CA PRO A 168 -30.85 5.05 5.34
C PRO A 168 -29.57 5.07 6.16
N MET A 169 -29.48 6.02 7.09
CA MET A 169 -28.42 6.09 8.09
C MET A 169 -29.03 6.04 9.49
N ARG A 170 -28.29 5.49 10.44
CA ARG A 170 -28.69 5.52 11.85
C ARG A 170 -27.47 5.74 12.75
N ILE A 171 -27.71 6.42 13.86
CA ILE A 171 -26.71 6.65 14.89
C ILE A 171 -26.89 5.64 16.03
N GLU A 172 -25.78 5.08 16.48
CA GLU A 172 -25.67 4.17 17.61
C GLU A 172 -24.75 4.80 18.67
N PHE A 173 -25.16 4.76 19.93
CA PHE A 173 -24.38 5.33 21.04
C PHE A 173 -23.66 4.23 21.79
N ARG A 174 -22.40 4.45 22.17
CA ARG A 174 -21.57 3.50 22.94
C ARG A 174 -20.67 4.24 23.92
N ALA A 175 -20.44 3.65 25.09
CA ALA A 175 -19.33 4.06 25.93
C ALA A 175 -18.05 3.36 25.45
N ALA A 176 -16.92 4.07 25.45
CA ALA A 176 -15.66 3.53 24.95
C ALA A 176 -14.49 4.05 25.79
N PRO A 177 -14.39 3.69 27.09
CA PRO A 177 -13.45 4.31 28.02
C PRO A 177 -11.98 4.17 27.60
N ASP A 178 -11.63 3.05 26.96
CA ASP A 178 -10.27 2.78 26.48
C ASP A 178 -9.91 3.53 25.18
N ILE A 179 -10.92 3.87 24.37
CA ILE A 179 -10.76 4.64 23.14
C ILE A 179 -10.85 6.14 23.41
N GLY A 180 -11.82 6.58 24.23
CA GLY A 180 -12.13 7.97 24.48
C GLY A 180 -13.09 8.59 23.44
N PRO A 181 -13.06 9.93 23.30
CA PRO A 181 -13.95 10.68 22.40
C PRO A 181 -13.75 10.26 20.94
N ASN A 182 -14.78 9.69 20.32
CA ASN A 182 -14.72 9.21 18.95
C ASN A 182 -16.10 9.17 18.26
N ALA A 183 -16.07 9.21 16.94
CA ALA A 183 -17.19 8.85 16.07
C ALA A 183 -16.63 8.15 14.83
N PHE A 184 -17.36 7.16 14.30
CA PHE A 184 -16.96 6.52 13.05
C PHE A 184 -18.16 5.93 12.30
N ALA A 185 -18.11 6.08 10.98
CA ALA A 185 -19.03 5.46 10.05
C ALA A 185 -18.63 4.01 9.69
N LEU A 186 -19.56 3.08 9.87
CA LEU A 186 -19.47 1.71 9.38
C LEU A 186 -20.14 1.57 8.00
N PRO A 187 -19.78 0.54 7.21
CA PRO A 187 -20.56 0.16 6.03
C PRO A 187 -22.05 0.03 6.39
N SER A 188 -22.96 0.34 5.46
CA SER A 188 -24.43 0.38 5.64
C SER A 188 -25.05 1.57 6.35
N GLY A 189 -24.27 2.62 6.65
CA GLY A 189 -24.82 3.86 7.21
C GLY A 189 -25.06 3.81 8.71
N ILE A 190 -24.39 2.91 9.43
CA ILE A 190 -24.34 2.96 10.89
C ILE A 190 -23.23 3.93 11.27
N VAL A 191 -23.56 4.99 11.99
CA VAL A 191 -22.59 5.89 12.60
C VAL A 191 -22.58 5.61 14.09
N VAL A 192 -21.42 5.30 14.65
CA VAL A 192 -21.28 5.15 16.10
C VAL A 192 -20.74 6.45 16.67
N LEU A 193 -21.39 6.97 17.71
CA LEU A 193 -20.93 8.12 18.49
C LEU A 193 -20.60 7.64 19.90
N THR A 194 -19.39 7.95 20.38
CA THR A 194 -19.04 7.62 21.76
C THR A 194 -19.60 8.64 22.74
N ASP A 195 -19.99 8.17 23.92
CA ASP A 195 -20.47 9.01 25.02
C ASP A 195 -19.44 10.09 25.39
N GLU A 196 -18.16 9.72 25.35
CA GLU A 196 -17.04 10.61 25.62
C GLU A 196 -16.96 11.76 24.61
N LEU A 197 -17.32 11.53 23.34
CA LEU A 197 -17.38 12.61 22.34
C LEU A 197 -18.60 13.48 22.53
N ALA A 198 -19.76 12.87 22.79
CA ALA A 198 -20.98 13.60 23.09
C ALA A 198 -20.83 14.53 24.30
N GLY A 199 -20.02 14.14 25.30
CA GLY A 199 -19.70 14.96 26.48
C GLY A 199 -18.53 15.93 26.29
N LEU A 200 -17.66 15.74 25.29
CA LEU A 200 -16.52 16.61 25.02
C LEU A 200 -16.87 17.83 24.15
N ALA A 201 -17.85 17.68 23.26
CA ALA A 201 -18.30 18.77 22.41
C ALA A 201 -18.81 19.96 23.24
N ALA A 202 -18.49 21.18 22.80
CA ALA A 202 -18.90 22.39 23.50
C ALA A 202 -20.38 22.71 23.30
N ASP A 203 -20.92 22.31 22.14
CA ASP A 203 -22.29 22.55 21.71
C ASP A 203 -22.73 21.51 20.66
N ASP A 204 -24.01 21.56 20.30
CA ASP A 204 -24.60 20.67 19.30
C ASP A 204 -24.15 21.02 17.87
N GLU A 205 -23.60 22.21 17.64
CA GLU A 205 -23.06 22.62 16.33
C GLU A 205 -21.75 21.87 16.02
N GLU A 206 -20.87 21.73 17.00
CA GLU A 206 -19.68 20.89 16.87
C GLU A 206 -20.04 19.40 16.65
N LEU A 207 -21.09 18.90 17.31
CA LEU A 207 -21.59 17.54 17.06
C LEU A 207 -22.21 17.41 15.67
N ALA A 208 -22.98 18.39 15.21
CA ALA A 208 -23.53 18.41 13.87
C ALA A 208 -22.41 18.35 12.82
N ALA A 209 -21.32 19.09 13.03
CA ALA A 209 -20.19 19.13 12.12
C ALA A 209 -19.44 17.78 12.04
N VAL A 210 -19.23 17.10 13.18
CA VAL A 210 -18.66 15.74 13.17
C VAL A 210 -19.62 14.73 12.55
N LEU A 211 -20.90 14.79 12.87
CA LEU A 211 -21.90 13.90 12.29
C LEU A 211 -22.03 14.10 10.76
N ALA A 212 -21.88 15.32 10.28
CA ALA A 212 -21.83 15.63 8.85
C ALA A 212 -20.59 15.04 8.17
N HIS A 213 -19.44 15.10 8.86
CA HIS A 213 -18.22 14.44 8.41
C HIS A 213 -18.38 12.91 8.33
N GLU A 214 -18.95 12.28 9.36
CA GLU A 214 -19.25 10.84 9.35
C GLU A 214 -20.26 10.45 8.26
N ALA A 215 -21.29 11.27 8.04
CA ALA A 215 -22.21 11.09 6.91
C ALA A 215 -21.47 11.16 5.57
N GLY A 216 -20.47 12.03 5.44
CA GLY A 216 -19.56 12.08 4.29
C GLY A 216 -18.82 10.76 4.06
N HIS A 217 -18.32 10.10 5.11
CA HIS A 217 -17.71 8.78 5.00
C HIS A 217 -18.71 7.70 4.52
N VAL A 218 -19.96 7.76 4.99
CA VAL A 218 -21.02 6.86 4.53
C VAL A 218 -21.33 7.08 3.05
N VAL A 219 -21.62 8.32 2.63
CA VAL A 219 -22.00 8.68 1.26
C VAL A 219 -20.90 8.32 0.25
N ARG A 220 -19.64 8.41 0.66
CA ARG A 220 -18.48 8.07 -0.19
C ARG A 220 -18.01 6.62 -0.04
N HIS A 221 -18.72 5.79 0.71
CA HIS A 221 -18.39 4.39 0.96
C HIS A 221 -16.94 4.18 1.46
N HIS A 222 -16.37 5.12 2.24
CA HIS A 222 -14.95 5.10 2.60
C HIS A 222 -14.54 3.84 3.38
N ALA A 223 -15.34 3.42 4.37
CA ALA A 223 -15.08 2.20 5.14
C ALA A 223 -15.05 0.96 4.23
N LEU A 224 -16.01 0.85 3.30
CA LEU A 224 -16.08 -0.27 2.36
C LEU A 224 -14.92 -0.25 1.36
N ARG A 225 -14.58 0.93 0.82
CA ARG A 225 -13.44 1.10 -0.08
C ARG A 225 -12.14 0.70 0.62
N ARG A 226 -11.95 1.09 1.89
CA ARG A 226 -10.75 0.70 2.63
C ARG A 226 -10.69 -0.81 2.89
N LEU A 227 -11.80 -1.42 3.29
CA LEU A 227 -11.92 -2.87 3.43
C LEU A 227 -11.50 -3.61 2.16
N LEU A 228 -12.04 -3.19 1.01
CA LEU A 228 -11.77 -3.81 -0.27
C LEU A 228 -10.32 -3.61 -0.71
N GLN A 229 -9.74 -2.42 -0.48
CA GLN A 229 -8.32 -2.14 -0.73
C GLN A 229 -7.43 -3.09 0.08
N ASN A 230 -7.66 -3.20 1.39
CA ASN A 230 -6.89 -4.08 2.28
C ASN A 230 -7.03 -5.55 1.87
N SER A 231 -8.26 -5.99 1.55
CA SER A 231 -8.54 -7.37 1.15
C SER A 231 -7.88 -7.74 -0.17
N LEU A 232 -7.90 -6.84 -1.16
CA LEU A 232 -7.32 -7.08 -2.48
C LEU A 232 -5.79 -7.05 -2.43
N LEU A 233 -5.20 -6.15 -1.63
CA LEU A 233 -3.75 -6.16 -1.35
C LEU A 233 -3.31 -7.47 -0.73
N ALA A 234 -4.05 -7.96 0.26
CA ALA A 234 -3.78 -9.25 0.88
C ALA A 234 -3.86 -10.41 -0.11
N ALA A 235 -4.90 -10.44 -0.96
CA ALA A 235 -5.04 -11.45 -2.00
C ALA A 235 -3.86 -11.44 -3.00
N VAL A 236 -3.34 -10.25 -3.35
CA VAL A 236 -2.14 -10.11 -4.18
C VAL A 236 -0.91 -10.66 -3.47
N VAL A 237 -0.70 -10.32 -2.19
CA VAL A 237 0.43 -10.85 -1.40
C VAL A 237 0.38 -12.37 -1.33
N ILE A 238 -0.79 -12.95 -1.01
CA ILE A 238 -0.99 -14.40 -0.96
C ILE A 238 -0.68 -15.05 -2.32
N SER A 239 -1.12 -14.43 -3.42
CA SER A 239 -0.87 -14.95 -4.77
C SER A 239 0.63 -14.95 -5.14
N LEU A 240 1.39 -13.99 -4.61
CA LEU A 240 2.83 -13.88 -4.84
C LEU A 240 3.66 -14.81 -3.92
N THR A 241 3.22 -15.02 -2.68
CA THR A 241 3.96 -15.79 -1.67
C THR A 241 3.55 -17.26 -1.58
N GLY A 242 2.34 -17.61 -2.05
CA GLY A 242 1.77 -18.95 -1.94
C GLY A 242 1.35 -19.35 -0.52
N ASP A 243 1.38 -18.43 0.45
CA ASP A 243 1.04 -18.70 1.84
C ASP A 243 -0.49 -18.63 2.07
N LEU A 244 -1.14 -19.78 1.94
CA LEU A 244 -2.59 -19.92 2.18
C LEU A 244 -2.99 -19.79 3.66
N GLY A 245 -2.04 -19.95 4.60
CA GLY A 245 -2.31 -19.75 6.04
C GLY A 245 -2.65 -18.30 6.38
N SER A 246 -2.11 -17.36 5.60
CA SER A 246 -2.38 -15.92 5.72
C SER A 246 -3.83 -15.55 5.35
N ALA A 247 -4.53 -16.32 4.50
CA ALA A 247 -5.88 -15.98 4.05
C ALA A 247 -6.95 -16.14 5.15
N ALA A 248 -6.88 -17.22 5.93
CA ALA A 248 -7.82 -17.48 7.03
C ALA A 248 -7.61 -16.47 8.19
N ASN A 249 -6.36 -16.12 8.46
CA ASN A 249 -6.01 -15.09 9.45
C ASN A 249 -6.50 -13.70 9.01
N LEU A 250 -6.50 -13.40 7.72
CA LEU A 250 -6.99 -12.12 7.21
C LEU A 250 -8.50 -11.95 7.40
N ALA A 251 -9.27 -13.02 7.14
CA ALA A 251 -10.72 -13.01 7.34
C ALA A 251 -11.09 -12.82 8.82
N ALA A 252 -10.32 -13.45 9.73
CA ALA A 252 -10.47 -13.24 11.17
C ALA A 252 -10.01 -11.85 11.63
N ALA A 253 -9.07 -11.23 10.92
CA ALA A 253 -8.55 -9.90 11.21
C ALA A 253 -9.38 -8.75 10.58
N LEU A 254 -10.32 -9.04 9.68
CA LEU A 254 -11.15 -8.01 9.01
C LEU A 254 -11.82 -7.02 9.97
N PRO A 255 -12.41 -7.45 11.12
CA PRO A 255 -12.96 -6.52 12.09
C PRO A 255 -11.89 -5.62 12.74
N VAL A 256 -10.67 -6.12 12.91
CA VAL A 256 -9.52 -5.35 13.45
C VAL A 256 -8.89 -4.43 12.40
N LEU A 257 -8.91 -4.82 11.12
CA LEU A 257 -8.48 -3.96 10.02
C LEU A 257 -9.45 -2.81 9.74
N LEU A 258 -10.72 -2.96 10.13
CA LEU A 258 -11.71 -1.87 10.20
C LEU A 258 -11.45 -0.90 11.35
N LEU A 259 -10.75 -1.37 12.38
CA LEU A 259 -10.33 -0.57 13.53
C LEU A 259 -9.04 0.20 13.22
N ASP A 260 -8.12 -0.40 12.46
CA ASP A 260 -6.94 0.29 11.89
C ASP A 260 -7.29 1.20 10.69
N ALA A 261 -8.49 1.81 10.74
CA ALA A 261 -9.06 2.64 9.69
C ALA A 261 -8.48 4.05 9.69
N ALA A 262 -7.15 4.15 9.64
CA ALA A 262 -6.52 5.34 9.12
C ALA A 262 -6.98 5.59 7.70
N TYR A 263 -8.06 6.36 7.56
CA TYR A 263 -8.57 6.81 6.28
C TYR A 263 -7.45 7.53 5.54
N SER A 264 -7.44 7.37 4.21
CA SER A 264 -6.46 8.10 3.43
C SER A 264 -6.71 9.59 3.58
N ARG A 265 -5.67 10.41 3.43
CA ARG A 265 -5.82 11.89 3.38
C ARG A 265 -6.84 12.33 2.33
N ASP A 266 -7.07 11.51 1.31
CA ASP A 266 -8.04 11.78 0.24
C ASP A 266 -9.48 11.58 0.75
N PHE A 267 -9.74 10.48 1.47
CA PHE A 267 -11.04 10.22 2.09
C PHE A 267 -11.41 11.28 3.12
N GLU A 268 -10.44 11.73 3.90
CA GLU A 268 -10.60 12.81 4.87
C GLU A 268 -11.00 14.12 4.22
N ARG A 269 -10.32 14.49 3.11
CA ARG A 269 -10.67 15.68 2.33
C ARG A 269 -12.06 15.58 1.71
N GLU A 270 -12.47 14.39 1.24
CA GLU A 270 -13.81 14.17 0.69
C GLU A 270 -14.91 14.30 1.77
N ALA A 271 -14.68 13.75 2.97
CA ALA A 271 -15.62 13.84 4.09
C ALA A 271 -15.67 15.27 4.67
N ASP A 272 -14.54 15.95 4.79
CA ASP A 272 -14.45 17.37 5.17
C ASP A 272 -15.22 18.26 4.21
N ALA A 273 -15.09 18.05 2.90
CA ALA A 273 -15.84 18.81 1.91
C ALA A 273 -17.36 18.69 2.12
N VAL A 274 -17.85 17.48 2.40
CA VAL A 274 -19.27 17.25 2.71
C VAL A 274 -19.69 17.99 4.00
N ALA A 275 -18.88 17.93 5.05
CA ALA A 275 -19.16 18.62 6.30
C ALA A 275 -19.16 20.16 6.14
N PHE A 276 -18.22 20.70 5.38
CA PHE A 276 -18.15 22.14 5.10
C PHE A 276 -19.31 22.60 4.22
N ASP A 277 -19.67 21.83 3.19
CA ASP A 277 -20.82 22.14 2.33
C ASP A 277 -22.12 22.13 3.15
N TYR A 278 -22.28 21.16 4.06
CA TYR A 278 -23.40 21.12 5.00
C TYR A 278 -23.42 22.34 5.92
N ALA A 279 -22.31 22.65 6.61
CA ALA A 279 -22.23 23.78 7.53
C ALA A 279 -22.58 25.09 6.82
N LEU A 280 -21.98 25.31 5.65
CA LEU A 280 -22.22 26.50 4.83
C LEU A 280 -23.67 26.56 4.28
N ALA A 281 -24.32 25.43 4.02
CA ALA A 281 -25.71 25.39 3.57
C ALA A 281 -26.69 25.69 4.72
N GLN A 282 -26.37 25.28 5.94
CA GLN A 282 -27.18 25.49 7.14
C GLN A 282 -26.89 26.83 7.84
N GLY A 283 -25.91 27.60 7.37
CA GLY A 283 -25.48 28.85 8.03
C GLY A 283 -24.73 28.61 9.34
N LEU A 284 -24.17 27.42 9.52
CA LEU A 284 -23.31 27.03 10.63
C LEU A 284 -21.86 27.42 10.36
N ASP A 285 -21.06 27.45 11.40
CA ASP A 285 -19.63 27.73 11.35
C ASP A 285 -18.83 26.53 10.81
N PRO A 286 -18.18 26.65 9.64
CA PRO A 286 -17.37 25.58 9.07
C PRO A 286 -16.16 25.22 9.94
N GLU A 287 -15.70 26.12 10.83
CA GLU A 287 -14.59 25.85 11.75
C GLU A 287 -14.98 24.95 12.93
N ALA A 288 -16.28 24.66 13.15
CA ALA A 288 -16.76 23.86 14.28
C ALA A 288 -16.11 22.46 14.33
N LEU A 289 -16.01 21.79 13.19
CA LEU A 289 -15.32 20.50 13.06
C LEU A 289 -13.86 20.60 13.52
N GLY A 290 -13.13 21.62 13.03
CA GLY A 290 -11.73 21.83 13.37
C GLY A 290 -11.51 22.13 14.86
N ARG A 291 -12.42 22.89 15.49
CA ARG A 291 -12.36 23.16 16.93
C ARG A 291 -12.52 21.90 17.78
N LEU A 292 -13.51 21.08 17.47
CA LEU A 292 -13.73 19.83 18.21
C LEU A 292 -12.54 18.88 18.05
N LEU A 293 -11.98 18.76 16.84
CA LEU A 293 -10.78 17.95 16.60
C LEU A 293 -9.56 18.44 17.39
N ILE A 294 -9.37 19.77 17.51
CA ILE A 294 -8.31 20.34 18.37
C ILE A 294 -8.55 19.95 19.83
N ARG A 295 -9.80 20.04 20.32
CA ARG A 295 -10.13 19.68 21.71
C ARG A 295 -9.89 18.19 21.99
N ILE A 296 -10.19 17.32 21.03
CA ILE A 296 -9.86 15.89 21.10
C ILE A 296 -8.35 15.69 21.20
N ASP A 297 -7.57 16.36 20.34
CA ASP A 297 -6.09 16.25 20.35
C ASP A 297 -5.47 16.77 21.65
N GLU A 298 -6.00 17.85 22.22
CA GLU A 298 -5.57 18.39 23.51
C GLU A 298 -5.85 17.40 24.65
N LEU A 299 -7.04 16.81 24.69
CA LEU A 299 -7.39 15.79 25.68
C LEU A 299 -6.45 14.58 25.56
N ARG A 300 -6.15 14.13 24.33
CA ARG A 300 -5.21 13.04 24.08
C ARG A 300 -3.81 13.34 24.62
N ARG A 301 -3.27 14.54 24.33
CA ARG A 301 -1.96 14.97 24.83
C ARG A 301 -1.90 14.98 26.37
N SER A 302 -3.04 15.19 27.03
CA SER A 302 -3.15 15.15 28.49
C SER A 302 -3.26 13.75 29.10
N ARG A 303 -3.55 12.71 28.29
CA ARG A 303 -3.70 11.30 28.72
C ARG A 303 -2.84 10.35 27.87
N PRO A 304 -1.53 10.23 28.15
CA PRO A 304 -0.64 9.35 27.40
C PRO A 304 -1.04 7.88 27.63
N GLY A 305 -1.49 7.18 26.58
CA GLY A 305 -1.81 5.74 26.63
C GLY A 305 -3.21 5.35 26.14
N ALA A 306 -4.12 6.31 25.94
CA ALA A 306 -5.40 6.02 25.28
C ALA A 306 -5.17 5.82 23.77
N VAL A 307 -5.43 4.61 23.27
CA VAL A 307 -5.44 4.33 21.83
C VAL A 307 -6.79 4.78 21.31
N THR A 308 -6.88 6.05 20.91
CA THR A 308 -8.03 6.52 20.14
C THR A 308 -7.94 5.91 18.74
N LEU A 309 -9.04 5.35 18.23
CA LEU A 309 -9.21 4.96 16.82
C LEU A 309 -9.06 6.14 15.82
N LEU A 310 -8.67 7.33 16.32
CA LEU A 310 -8.49 8.60 15.61
C LEU A 310 -7.01 8.90 15.27
N ASP A 311 -6.08 7.95 15.40
CA ASP A 311 -4.78 8.03 14.66
C ASP A 311 -4.98 8.05 13.13
N SER A 312 -6.24 7.93 12.72
CA SER A 312 -6.75 7.90 11.36
C SER A 312 -6.98 9.23 10.66
N HIS A 313 -7.05 10.35 11.39
CA HIS A 313 -7.37 11.66 10.81
C HIS A 313 -6.12 12.57 10.78
N PRO A 314 -5.84 13.27 9.65
CA PRO A 314 -4.71 14.19 9.53
C PRO A 314 -4.80 15.33 10.55
N ALA A 315 -3.66 15.99 10.79
CA ALA A 315 -3.49 16.98 11.84
C ALA A 315 -4.65 18.00 11.84
N ALA A 316 -5.35 18.12 12.98
CA ALA A 316 -6.53 19.00 13.16
C ALA A 316 -6.31 20.43 12.65
N GLN A 317 -5.06 20.92 12.66
CA GLN A 317 -4.68 22.22 12.11
C GLN A 317 -4.84 22.33 10.58
N GLU A 318 -4.53 21.27 9.82
CA GLU A 318 -4.70 21.23 8.36
C GLU A 318 -6.18 21.32 8.00
N ARG A 319 -7.03 20.59 8.73
CA ARG A 319 -8.49 20.56 8.54
C ARG A 319 -9.12 21.91 8.90
N LEU A 320 -8.67 22.55 9.97
CA LEU A 320 -9.10 23.92 10.32
C LEU A 320 -8.70 24.95 9.25
N ALA A 321 -7.51 24.82 8.67
CA ALA A 321 -7.09 25.69 7.56
C ALA A 321 -7.96 25.45 6.31
N ALA A 322 -8.33 24.20 6.02
CA ALA A 322 -9.24 23.86 4.94
C ALA A 322 -10.66 24.44 5.16
N ALA A 323 -11.18 24.37 6.39
CA ALA A 323 -12.46 24.97 6.77
C ALA A 323 -12.48 26.50 6.50
N ARG A 324 -11.40 27.19 6.90
CA ARG A 324 -11.23 28.63 6.65
C ARG A 324 -11.19 28.96 5.16
N ALA A 325 -10.48 28.15 4.38
CA ALA A 325 -10.41 28.32 2.94
C ALA A 325 -11.78 28.13 2.28
N ALA A 326 -12.57 27.14 2.74
CA ALA A 326 -13.94 26.92 2.27
C ALA A 326 -14.87 28.10 2.61
N ALA A 327 -14.76 28.64 3.83
CA ALA A 327 -15.54 29.80 4.25
C ALA A 327 -15.21 31.09 3.46
N ALA A 328 -13.94 31.28 3.09
CA ALA A 328 -13.47 32.46 2.35
C ALA A 328 -13.79 32.43 0.84
N GLY A 329 -14.19 31.27 0.30
CA GLY A 329 -14.50 31.08 -1.11
C GLY A 329 -15.91 31.49 -1.56
N ARG A 330 -16.74 32.05 -0.65
CA ARG A 330 -18.10 32.55 -0.92
C ARG A 330 -18.16 34.07 -1.00
#